data_AF-A0A536Z4A2-F1
#
_entry.id   AF-A0A536Z4A2-F1
#
_cell.length_a   1.000
_cell.length_b   1.000
_cell.length_c   1.000
_cell.angle_alpha   90.00
_cell.angle_beta   90.00
_cell.angle_gamma   90.00
#
_symmetry.space_group_name_H-M   'P 1'
#
loop_
_entity.id
_entity.type
_entity.pdbx_description
1 polymer ?
#
loop_
_entity_poly.entity_id
_entity_poly.type
_entity_poly.pdbx_seq_one_letter_code
_entity_poly.pdbx_strand_id
1 'polypeptide(L)'
;MTARKFVCAGAALLLALGLAACGEREQVVVYKQGKYQGKPDTKPWENDPGPGSKWSKGDKTSWESAVRTRNLSQNEYTRAE
;
A
#
# COMPACT_ATOMS: atom_id res chain seq x y z
N MET A 1 -2.10 -56.56 -1.86
CA MET A 1 -2.29 -55.63 -3.00
C MET A 1 -2.57 -54.18 -2.55
N THR A 2 -2.00 -53.73 -1.43
CA THR A 2 -2.60 -52.59 -0.70
C THR A 2 -1.63 -51.41 -0.54
N ALA A 3 -0.41 -51.62 -0.01
CA ALA A 3 0.52 -50.51 0.27
C ALA A 3 0.95 -49.72 -0.98
N ARG A 4 1.30 -50.40 -2.08
CA ARG A 4 1.74 -49.76 -3.33
C ARG A 4 0.64 -48.92 -3.99
N LYS A 5 -0.63 -49.32 -3.82
CA LYS A 5 -1.80 -48.55 -4.30
C LYS A 5 -2.03 -47.30 -3.45
N PHE A 6 -1.87 -47.38 -2.13
CA PHE A 6 -1.96 -46.22 -1.25
C PHE A 6 -0.85 -45.19 -1.48
N VAL A 7 0.38 -45.64 -1.75
CA VAL A 7 1.50 -44.74 -2.08
C VAL A 7 1.24 -43.99 -3.39
N CYS A 8 0.80 -44.69 -4.44
CA CYS A 8 0.47 -44.03 -5.71
C CYS A 8 -0.71 -43.06 -5.58
N ALA A 9 -1.74 -43.43 -4.80
CA ALA A 9 -2.87 -42.55 -4.54
C ALA A 9 -2.46 -41.28 -3.77
N GLY A 10 -1.61 -41.42 -2.75
CA GLY A 10 -1.07 -40.29 -1.99
C GLY A 10 -0.21 -39.35 -2.85
N ALA A 11 0.66 -39.92 -3.70
CA ALA A 11 1.49 -39.14 -4.61
C ALA A 11 0.67 -38.35 -5.63
N ALA A 12 -0.39 -38.96 -6.19
CA ALA A 12 -1.29 -38.28 -7.12
C ALA A 12 -2.05 -37.11 -6.47
N LEU A 13 -2.49 -37.29 -5.22
CA LEU A 13 -3.18 -36.26 -4.44
C LEU A 13 -2.27 -35.06 -4.13
N LEU A 14 -1.02 -35.31 -3.74
CA LEU A 14 -0.04 -34.25 -3.50
C LEU A 14 0.29 -33.47 -4.78
N LEU A 15 0.39 -34.17 -5.92
CA LEU A 15 0.61 -33.52 -7.21
C LEU A 15 -0.57 -32.59 -7.58
N ALA A 16 -1.80 -33.07 -7.42
CA ALA A 16 -3.00 -32.30 -7.71
C ALA A 16 -3.12 -31.04 -6.84
N LEU A 17 -2.78 -31.13 -5.55
CA LEU A 17 -2.79 -29.99 -4.63
C LEU A 17 -1.64 -29.00 -4.90
N GLY A 18 -0.46 -29.48 -5.32
CA GLY A 18 0.67 -28.61 -5.69
C GLY A 18 0.39 -27.77 -6.94
N LEU A 19 -0.36 -28.30 -7.91
CA LEU A 19 -0.76 -27.56 -9.11
C LEU A 19 -1.79 -26.45 -8.83
N ALA A 20 -2.52 -26.50 -7.71
CA ALA A 20 -3.46 -25.45 -7.33
C ALA A 20 -2.78 -24.12 -6.96
N ALA A 21 -1.46 -24.12 -6.70
CA ALA A 21 -0.68 -22.91 -6.43
C ALA A 21 -0.54 -21.98 -7.64
N CYS A 22 -0.79 -22.47 -8.87
CA CYS A 22 -0.84 -21.63 -10.07
C CYS A 22 -2.25 -21.06 -10.37
N GLY A 23 -3.25 -21.37 -9.54
CA GLY A 23 -4.64 -20.95 -9.73
C GLY A 23 -5.01 -19.65 -9.00
N GLU A 24 -4.04 -18.84 -8.56
CA GLU A 24 -4.33 -17.58 -7.88
C GLU A 24 -5.22 -16.72 -8.78
N ARG A 25 -6.42 -16.39 -8.29
CA ARG A 25 -7.31 -15.48 -9.00
C ARG A 25 -6.61 -14.14 -9.11
N GLU A 26 -6.81 -13.49 -10.24
CA GLU A 26 -6.29 -12.16 -10.50
C GLU A 26 -6.59 -11.25 -9.31
N GLN A 27 -5.55 -10.74 -8.65
CA GLN A 27 -5.63 -9.80 -7.54
C GLN A 27 -5.98 -8.40 -8.06
N VAL A 28 -7.03 -8.32 -8.87
CA VAL A 28 -7.59 -7.05 -9.32
C VAL A 28 -8.61 -6.58 -8.32
N VAL A 29 -8.56 -5.29 -8.02
CA VAL A 29 -9.61 -4.61 -7.27
C VAL A 29 -10.91 -4.79 -8.03
N VAL A 30 -11.90 -5.46 -7.43
CA VAL A 30 -13.24 -5.63 -8.02
C VAL A 30 -13.89 -4.26 -8.15
N TYR A 31 -13.80 -3.64 -9.33
CA TYR A 31 -14.24 -2.26 -9.55
C TYR A 31 -15.76 -2.15 -9.41
N LYS A 32 -16.22 -1.39 -8.41
CA LYS A 32 -17.63 -1.02 -8.28
C LYS A 32 -17.84 0.31 -9.00
N GLN A 33 -18.49 0.25 -10.16
CA GLN A 33 -18.78 1.44 -10.97
C GLN A 33 -19.47 2.52 -10.14
N GLY A 34 -18.96 3.75 -10.24
CA GLY A 34 -19.49 4.91 -9.51
C GLY A 34 -19.12 4.97 -8.02
N LYS A 35 -18.27 4.06 -7.51
CA LYS A 35 -17.77 4.10 -6.13
C LYS A 35 -16.25 4.22 -6.11
N TYR A 36 -15.74 5.21 -5.38
CA TYR A 36 -14.33 5.28 -5.05
C TYR A 36 -13.99 4.13 -4.10
N GLN A 37 -13.00 3.32 -4.47
CA GLN A 37 -12.58 2.15 -3.70
C GLN A 37 -11.14 2.22 -3.20
N GLY A 38 -10.51 3.39 -3.34
CA GLY A 38 -9.24 3.68 -2.67
C GLY A 38 -9.45 4.07 -1.20
N LYS A 39 -8.35 4.26 -0.47
CA LYS A 39 -8.40 4.86 0.87
C LYS A 39 -9.07 6.23 0.76
N PRO A 40 -10.07 6.55 1.61
CA PRO A 40 -10.66 7.88 1.64
C PRO A 40 -9.60 8.97 1.77
N ASP A 41 -9.78 10.03 0.98
CA ASP A 41 -8.94 11.22 1.10
C ASP A 41 -9.14 11.83 2.48
N THR A 42 -8.04 11.97 3.21
CA THR A 42 -7.97 12.65 4.49
C THR A 42 -7.26 13.98 4.31
N LYS A 43 -7.46 14.92 5.25
CA LYS A 43 -6.80 16.21 5.13
C LYS A 43 -5.28 16.02 5.21
N PRO A 44 -4.46 16.85 4.54
CA PRO A 44 -3.02 16.62 4.47
C PRO A 44 -2.33 16.51 5.85
N TRP A 45 -2.77 17.33 6.81
CA TRP A 45 -2.25 17.35 8.19
C TRP A 45 -2.73 16.18 9.06
N GLU A 46 -3.64 15.34 8.57
CA GLU A 46 -4.09 14.13 9.29
C GLU A 46 -3.19 12.91 9.03
N ASN A 47 -2.25 13.01 8.08
CA ASN A 47 -1.26 11.96 7.82
C ASN A 47 -0.12 11.99 8.86
N ASP A 48 0.60 10.88 9.00
CA ASP A 48 1.80 10.85 9.84
C ASP A 48 2.90 11.74 9.23
N PRO A 49 3.56 12.61 10.03
CA PRO A 49 4.65 13.42 9.55
C PRO A 49 5.82 12.55 9.06
N GLY A 50 6.39 12.91 7.91
CA GLY A 50 7.56 12.23 7.38
C GLY A 50 8.81 12.49 8.25
N PRO A 51 9.86 11.65 8.13
CA PRO A 51 11.11 11.83 8.86
C PRO A 51 11.68 13.25 8.70
N GLY A 52 12.09 13.87 9.81
CA GLY A 52 12.61 15.24 9.82
C GLY A 52 11.55 16.35 9.67
N SER A 53 10.26 16.01 9.65
CA SER A 53 9.18 17.01 9.71
C SER A 53 9.20 17.78 11.02
N LYS A 54 8.97 19.10 10.92
CA LYS A 54 8.85 20.01 12.07
C LYS A 54 7.39 20.33 12.44
N TRP A 55 6.43 19.62 11.85
CA TRP A 55 5.00 19.81 12.06
C TRP A 55 4.39 18.55 12.70
N SER A 56 3.24 18.71 13.35
CA SER A 56 2.60 17.65 14.15
C SER A 56 1.33 17.14 13.48
N LYS A 57 1.09 15.83 13.56
CA LYS A 57 -0.16 15.21 13.09
C LYS A 57 -1.37 15.88 13.74
N GLY A 58 -2.37 16.19 12.94
CA GLY A 58 -3.62 16.84 13.35
C GLY A 58 -3.54 18.37 13.45
N ASP A 59 -2.34 18.95 13.52
CA ASP A 59 -2.17 20.40 13.62
C ASP A 59 -2.03 21.03 12.22
N LYS A 60 -3.16 21.54 11.73
CA LYS A 60 -3.26 22.26 10.46
C LYS A 60 -2.28 23.45 10.38
N THR A 61 -2.19 24.25 11.43
CA THR A 61 -1.37 25.47 11.42
C THR A 61 0.11 25.13 11.32
N SER A 62 0.56 24.12 12.07
CA SER A 62 1.95 23.65 11.98
C SER A 62 2.28 23.10 10.59
N TRP A 63 1.35 22.37 9.97
CA TRP A 63 1.50 21.83 8.62
C TRP A 63 1.60 22.95 7.58
N GLU A 64 0.70 23.93 7.62
CA GLU A 64 0.71 25.07 6.69
C GLU A 64 2.00 25.89 6.80
N SER A 65 2.48 26.11 8.03
CA SER A 65 3.76 26.79 8.29
C SER A 65 4.96 26.01 7.72
N ALA A 66 4.99 24.69 7.90
CA ALA A 66 6.03 23.83 7.34
C ALA A 66 6.02 23.84 5.80
N VAL A 67 4.84 23.79 5.19
CA VAL A 67 4.70 23.88 3.72
C VAL A 67 5.17 25.23 3.19
N ARG A 68 4.79 26.34 3.84
CA ARG A 68 5.25 27.68 3.47
C ARG A 68 6.77 27.79 3.55
N THR A 69 7.36 27.33 4.66
CA THR A 69 8.82 27.35 4.87
C THR A 69 9.55 26.55 3.80
N ARG A 70 9.05 25.36 3.47
CA ARG A 70 9.59 24.53 2.39
C ARG A 70 9.56 25.28 1.05
N ASN A 71 8.44 25.92 0.71
CA ASN A 71 8.32 26.65 -0.56
C ASN A 71 9.28 27.85 -0.63
N LEU A 72 9.46 28.59 0.47
CA LEU A 72 10.45 29.67 0.55
C LEU A 72 11.86 29.15 0.35
N SER A 73 12.19 28.01 0.94
CA SER A 73 13.50 27.40 0.71
C SER A 73 13.73 27.09 -0.76
N GLN A 74 12.72 26.79 -1.57
CA GLN A 74 12.90 26.49 -3.00
C GLN A 74 12.84 27.73 -3.89
N ASN A 75 12.64 28.91 -3.32
CA ASN A 75 12.55 30.15 -4.08
C ASN A 75 13.96 30.71 -4.32
N GLU A 76 14.41 30.74 -5.57
CA GLU A 76 15.73 31.23 -5.95
C GLU A 76 15.96 32.70 -5.60
N TYR A 77 14.92 33.53 -5.64
CA TYR A 77 15.03 34.92 -5.18
C TYR A 77 15.43 34.95 -3.71
N THR A 78 14.84 34.11 -2.86
CA THR A 78 15.17 34.06 -1.43
C THR A 78 16.51 33.35 -1.15
N ARG A 79 17.04 32.54 -2.07
CA ARG A 79 18.33 31.84 -1.90
C ARG A 79 19.54 32.67 -2.32
N ALA A 80 19.36 33.59 -3.27
CA ALA A 80 20.46 34.33 -3.89
C ALA A 80 20.79 35.66 -3.19
N GLU A 81 19.96 36.12 -2.25
CA GLU A 81 20.21 37.30 -1.40
C GLU A 81 20.71 36.88 0.00
#